data_AF-A0A7C4T3R3-F1
#
_entry.id   AF-A0A7C4T3R3-F1
#
_cell.length_a   1.000
_cell.length_b   1.000
_cell.length_c   1.000
_cell.angle_alpha   90.00
_cell.angle_beta   90.00
_cell.angle_gamma   90.00
#
_symmetry.space_group_name_H-M   'P 1'
#
loop_
_entity.id
_entity.type
_entity.pdbx_description
1 polymer ?
#
loop_
_entity_poly.entity_id
_entity_poly.type
_entity_poly.pdbx_seq_one_letter_code
_entity_poly.pdbx_strand_id
1 'polypeptide(L)'
;MKKILCFAVILLSFTAFCMAQTVNIKLLWDAPAKDTDVVPYIEAMIGGCLMQLFENGYMGTNSIPLQSNMQTFLSMTATHDDTEAFIDFDIIVYIELSDLKVKPAALQYRVLHVASGKELYKGTITIPVLSAVSRQDYMRYYHALGVLLVKDLVSRVSMHF
;
A
#
# COMPACT_ATOMS: atom_id res chain seq x y z
N MET A 1 -17.95 -38.70 -23.33
CA MET A 1 -17.57 -38.76 -21.91
C MET A 1 -16.14 -38.28 -21.64
N LYS A 2 -15.09 -38.78 -22.33
CA LYS A 2 -13.70 -38.30 -22.15
C LYS A 2 -13.48 -36.78 -22.33
N LYS A 3 -14.20 -36.14 -23.27
CA LYS A 3 -14.09 -34.69 -23.52
C LYS A 3 -14.64 -33.81 -22.37
N ILE A 4 -15.62 -34.29 -21.62
CA ILE A 4 -16.23 -33.57 -20.49
C ILE A 4 -15.28 -33.62 -19.27
N LEU A 5 -14.59 -34.75 -19.09
CA LEU A 5 -13.60 -34.93 -18.02
C LEU A 5 -12.39 -33.99 -18.21
N CYS A 6 -11.88 -33.81 -19.43
CA CYS A 6 -10.81 -32.84 -19.70
C CYS A 6 -11.24 -31.40 -19.44
N PHE A 7 -12.48 -31.04 -19.79
CA PHE A 7 -12.99 -29.69 -19.55
C PHE A 7 -13.11 -29.37 -18.06
N ALA A 8 -13.56 -30.34 -17.25
CA ALA A 8 -13.65 -30.19 -15.80
C ALA A 8 -12.27 -30.05 -15.12
N VAL A 9 -11.26 -30.80 -15.56
CA VAL A 9 -9.88 -30.70 -15.03
C VAL A 9 -9.26 -29.35 -15.36
N ILE A 10 -9.45 -28.85 -16.59
CA ILE A 10 -8.98 -27.51 -16.97
C ILE A 10 -9.69 -26.44 -16.12
N LEU A 11 -11.01 -26.53 -15.96
CA LEU A 11 -11.78 -25.57 -15.17
C LEU A 11 -11.35 -25.55 -13.69
N LEU A 12 -11.10 -26.71 -13.08
CA LEU A 12 -10.59 -26.80 -11.70
C LEU A 12 -9.16 -26.25 -11.57
N SER A 13 -8.34 -26.38 -12.61
CA SER A 13 -6.99 -25.82 -12.62
C SER A 13 -7.04 -24.30 -12.62
N PHE A 14 -7.99 -23.70 -13.35
CA PHE A 14 -8.18 -22.24 -13.39
C PHE A 14 -8.66 -21.66 -12.06
N THR A 15 -9.45 -22.39 -11.26
CA THR A 15 -9.94 -21.88 -9.97
C THR A 15 -8.85 -21.77 -8.91
N ALA A 16 -7.78 -22.56 -9.00
CA ALA A 16 -6.64 -22.47 -8.06
C ALA A 16 -5.77 -21.22 -8.31
N PHE A 17 -5.79 -20.66 -9.52
CA PHE A 17 -5.07 -19.43 -9.88
C PHE A 17 -5.83 -18.14 -9.55
N CYS A 18 -7.07 -18.23 -9.05
CA CYS A 18 -7.91 -17.08 -8.72
C CYS A 18 -8.03 -16.83 -7.21
N MET A 19 -7.00 -17.15 -6.42
CA MET A 19 -6.91 -16.63 -5.06
C MET A 19 -6.55 -15.15 -5.15
N ALA A 20 -7.55 -14.28 -4.97
CA ALA A 20 -7.30 -12.85 -4.87
C ALA A 20 -6.49 -12.60 -3.60
N GLN A 21 -5.27 -12.09 -3.78
CA GLN A 21 -4.39 -11.79 -2.66
C GLN A 21 -4.83 -10.50 -1.98
N THR A 22 -4.89 -10.52 -0.66
CA THR A 22 -5.31 -9.39 0.16
C THR A 22 -4.10 -8.61 0.65
N VAL A 23 -4.10 -7.31 0.41
CA VAL A 23 -2.98 -6.41 0.72
C VAL A 23 -3.46 -5.28 1.62
N ASN A 24 -2.83 -5.13 2.78
CA ASN A 24 -3.15 -4.09 3.75
C ASN A 24 -2.14 -2.94 3.67
N ILE A 25 -2.63 -1.70 3.61
CA ILE A 25 -1.82 -0.49 3.68
C ILE A 25 -1.75 0.01 5.13
N LYS A 26 -0.53 0.06 5.68
CA LYS A 26 -0.24 0.67 6.99
C LYS A 26 0.54 1.96 6.79
N LEU A 27 -0.12 3.11 6.91
CA LEU A 27 0.51 4.40 6.65
C LEU A 27 0.84 5.13 7.95
N LEU A 28 2.12 5.46 8.11
CA LEU A 28 2.65 6.28 9.19
C LEU A 28 3.09 7.64 8.65
N TRP A 29 2.78 8.71 9.38
CA TRP A 29 3.28 10.05 9.03
C TRP A 29 3.98 10.71 10.21
N ASP A 30 5.07 11.42 9.90
CA ASP A 30 5.73 12.34 10.81
C ASP A 30 5.51 13.76 10.30
N ALA A 31 4.93 14.63 11.13
CA ALA A 31 4.66 16.01 10.77
C ALA A 31 4.64 16.90 12.03
N PRO A 32 5.15 18.15 11.95
CA PRO A 32 5.01 19.13 13.01
C PRO A 32 3.60 19.74 13.07
N ALA A 33 2.76 19.49 12.06
CA ALA A 33 1.38 19.99 11.96
C ALA A 33 0.40 19.14 12.78
N LYS A 34 -0.77 19.71 13.09
CA LYS A 34 -1.86 19.00 13.78
C LYS A 34 -2.50 17.96 12.86
N ASP A 35 -2.97 16.86 13.44
CA ASP A 35 -3.63 15.76 12.70
C ASP A 35 -4.75 16.23 11.78
N THR A 36 -5.59 17.18 12.24
CA THR A 36 -6.73 17.68 11.46
C THR A 36 -6.35 18.26 10.10
N ASP A 37 -5.11 18.75 9.96
CA ASP A 37 -4.64 19.37 8.73
C ASP A 37 -3.99 18.35 7.79
N VAL A 38 -3.45 17.26 8.34
CA VAL A 38 -2.65 16.27 7.62
C VAL A 38 -3.51 15.09 7.14
N VAL A 39 -4.43 14.63 7.99
CA VAL A 39 -5.24 13.41 7.77
C VAL A 39 -5.93 13.38 6.40
N PRO A 40 -6.58 14.44 5.88
CA PRO A 40 -7.22 14.37 4.57
C PRO A 40 -6.24 13.99 3.45
N TYR A 41 -5.00 14.47 3.51
CA TYR A 41 -3.98 14.16 2.52
C TYR A 41 -3.44 12.75 2.66
N ILE A 42 -3.32 12.27 3.89
CA ILE A 42 -2.97 10.88 4.18
C ILE A 42 -4.04 9.92 3.65
N GLU A 43 -5.31 10.22 3.89
CA GLU A 43 -6.45 9.47 3.34
C GLU A 43 -6.45 9.49 1.81
N ALA A 44 -6.14 10.64 1.19
CA ALA A 44 -6.00 10.73 -0.26
C ALA A 44 -4.90 9.81 -0.79
N MET A 45 -3.76 9.74 -0.09
CA MET A 45 -2.66 8.84 -0.44
C MET A 45 -3.06 7.37 -0.32
N ILE A 46 -3.74 6.99 0.76
CA ILE A 46 -4.30 5.64 0.92
C ILE A 46 -5.24 5.32 -0.23
N GLY A 47 -6.14 6.24 -0.59
CA GLY A 47 -7.03 6.08 -1.75
C GLY A 47 -6.28 5.78 -3.04
N GLY A 48 -5.16 6.47 -3.27
CA GLY A 48 -4.28 6.21 -4.41
C GLY A 48 -3.63 4.82 -4.38
N CYS A 49 -3.17 4.39 -3.20
CA CYS A 49 -2.63 3.03 -3.03
C CYS A 49 -3.70 1.96 -3.32
N LEU A 50 -4.89 2.09 -2.73
CA LEU A 50 -5.99 1.13 -2.88
C LEU A 50 -6.48 1.04 -4.33
N MET A 51 -6.63 2.20 -5.00
CA MET A 51 -6.98 2.24 -6.42
C MET A 51 -5.96 1.47 -7.25
N GLN A 52 -4.67 1.69 -7.03
CA GLN A 52 -3.64 1.02 -7.80
C GLN A 52 -3.53 -0.48 -7.48
N LEU A 53 -3.75 -0.90 -6.23
CA LEU A 53 -3.83 -2.31 -5.87
C LEU A 53 -4.97 -3.00 -6.61
N PHE A 54 -6.14 -2.37 -6.64
CA PHE A 54 -7.31 -2.87 -7.38
C PHE A 54 -7.03 -2.98 -8.88
N GLU A 55 -6.39 -1.97 -9.49
CA GLU A 55 -5.98 -2.02 -10.91
C GLU A 55 -5.03 -3.18 -11.23
N ASN A 56 -4.26 -3.65 -10.24
CA ASN A 56 -3.36 -4.80 -10.38
C ASN A 56 -4.00 -6.14 -9.94
N GLY A 57 -5.31 -6.16 -9.62
CA GLY A 57 -6.03 -7.37 -9.26
C GLY A 57 -5.91 -7.81 -7.80
N TYR A 58 -5.41 -6.95 -6.91
CA TYR A 58 -5.32 -7.21 -5.47
C TYR A 58 -6.56 -6.72 -4.71
N MET A 59 -6.92 -7.42 -3.65
CA MET A 59 -7.90 -6.93 -2.67
C MET A 59 -7.20 -5.99 -1.69
N GLY A 60 -7.29 -4.69 -1.93
CA GLY A 60 -6.70 -3.67 -1.07
C GLY A 60 -7.56 -3.37 0.16
N THR A 61 -6.92 -3.27 1.33
CA THR A 61 -7.49 -2.71 2.56
C THR A 61 -6.48 -1.79 3.23
N ASN A 62 -6.86 -1.12 4.32
CA ASN A 62 -5.95 -0.28 5.08
C ASN A 62 -6.24 -0.33 6.57
N SER A 63 -5.18 -0.20 7.36
CA SER A 63 -5.30 0.09 8.79
C SER A 63 -5.59 1.58 9.00
N ILE A 64 -5.99 1.93 10.22
CA ILE A 64 -6.09 3.33 10.64
C ILE A 64 -4.67 3.92 10.54
N PRO A 65 -4.49 5.03 9.80
CA PRO A 65 -3.17 5.62 9.66
C PRO A 65 -2.72 6.19 11.02
N LEU A 66 -1.41 6.21 11.25
CA LEU A 66 -0.83 6.55 12.55
C LEU A 66 0.18 7.71 12.45
N GLN A 67 0.02 8.76 13.26
CA GLN A 67 1.10 9.74 13.45
C GLN A 67 2.23 9.08 14.25
N SER A 68 3.40 8.91 13.62
CA SER A 68 4.55 8.28 14.26
C SER A 68 5.85 8.65 13.55
N ASN A 69 6.95 8.11 14.04
CA ASN A 69 8.30 8.42 13.56
C ASN A 69 8.92 7.24 12.78
N MET A 70 10.10 7.52 12.21
CA MET A 70 10.91 6.54 11.48
C MET A 70 11.21 5.27 12.29
N GLN A 71 11.43 5.38 13.61
CA GLN A 71 11.76 4.22 14.42
C GLN A 71 10.59 3.22 14.47
N THR A 72 9.36 3.72 14.64
CA THR A 72 8.15 2.89 14.58
C THR A 72 7.99 2.20 13.23
N PHE A 73 8.23 2.94 12.14
CA PHE A 73 8.19 2.39 10.79
C PHE A 73 9.17 1.24 10.60
N LEU A 74 10.40 1.36 11.12
CA LEU A 74 11.43 0.33 11.03
C LEU A 74 11.12 -0.90 11.89
N SER A 75 10.49 -0.72 13.05
CA SER A 75 10.14 -1.83 13.96
C SER A 75 8.80 -2.49 13.66
N MET A 76 7.96 -1.92 12.80
CA MET A 76 6.63 -2.45 12.53
C MET A 76 6.69 -3.81 11.81
N THR A 77 5.88 -4.75 12.28
CA THR A 77 5.73 -6.11 11.74
C THR A 77 4.26 -6.41 11.45
N ALA A 78 3.99 -7.52 10.78
CA ALA A 78 2.65 -8.09 10.74
C ALA A 78 2.16 -8.38 12.17
N THR A 79 0.89 -8.12 12.42
CA THR A 79 0.20 -8.34 13.69
C THR A 79 -0.64 -9.61 13.62
N HIS A 80 -1.15 -10.04 14.77
CA HIS A 80 -2.09 -11.16 14.82
C HIS A 80 -3.39 -10.83 14.08
N ASP A 81 -3.89 -9.60 14.23
CA ASP A 81 -5.10 -9.12 13.57
C ASP A 81 -5.01 -9.19 12.04
N ASP A 82 -3.82 -8.94 11.45
CA ASP A 82 -3.64 -9.09 10.00
C ASP A 82 -3.81 -10.54 9.54
N THR A 83 -3.38 -11.49 10.36
CA THR A 83 -3.53 -12.92 10.06
C THR A 83 -5.00 -13.34 10.15
N GLU A 84 -5.72 -12.87 11.17
CA GLU A 84 -7.16 -13.15 11.33
C GLU A 84 -8.01 -12.50 10.23
N ALA A 85 -7.57 -11.35 9.70
CA ALA A 85 -8.19 -10.67 8.58
C ALA A 85 -7.84 -11.28 7.20
N PHE A 86 -7.11 -12.40 7.17
CA PHE A 86 -6.66 -13.07 5.94
C PHE A 86 -5.83 -12.15 5.02
N ILE A 87 -5.02 -11.27 5.61
CA ILE A 87 -4.08 -10.43 4.87
C ILE A 87 -2.88 -11.28 4.45
N ASP A 88 -2.52 -11.25 3.16
CA ASP A 88 -1.34 -11.93 2.64
C ASP A 88 -0.09 -11.05 2.77
N PHE A 89 -0.25 -9.75 2.52
CA PHE A 89 0.85 -8.78 2.54
C PHE A 89 0.49 -7.48 3.26
N ASP A 90 1.43 -6.98 4.05
CA ASP A 90 1.41 -5.61 4.56
C ASP A 90 2.34 -4.74 3.73
N ILE A 91 1.82 -3.62 3.24
CA ILE A 91 2.62 -2.51 2.71
C ILE A 91 2.65 -1.43 3.79
N ILE A 92 3.80 -1.31 4.45
CA ILE A 92 4.05 -0.29 5.44
C ILE A 92 4.65 0.93 4.72
N VAL A 93 4.01 2.08 4.89
CA VAL A 93 4.40 3.34 4.26
C VAL A 93 4.76 4.35 5.34
N TYR A 94 5.87 5.05 5.18
CA TYR A 94 6.27 6.17 6.03
C TYR A 94 6.44 7.43 5.18
N ILE A 95 5.77 8.50 5.60
CA ILE A 95 5.89 9.82 4.98
C ILE A 95 6.32 10.86 6.02
N GLU A 96 7.35 11.64 5.67
CA GLU A 96 7.83 12.74 6.51
C GLU A 96 7.44 14.06 5.86
N LEU A 97 6.73 14.90 6.62
CA LEU A 97 6.18 16.17 6.17
C LEU A 97 6.80 17.30 6.99
N SER A 98 7.64 18.12 6.37
CA SER A 98 8.19 19.32 7.03
C SER A 98 7.18 20.46 7.04
N ASP A 99 6.43 20.62 5.94
CA ASP A 99 5.28 21.52 5.80
C ASP A 99 4.31 20.88 4.77
N LEU A 100 3.00 21.03 4.98
CA LEU A 100 1.99 20.54 4.07
C LEU A 100 2.02 21.22 2.70
N LYS A 101 2.55 22.45 2.63
CA LYS A 101 2.66 23.26 1.42
C LYS A 101 3.92 22.98 0.60
N VAL A 102 4.80 22.12 1.10
CA VAL A 102 5.99 21.69 0.37
C VAL A 102 5.88 20.20 0.07
N LYS A 103 6.72 19.72 -0.86
CA LYS A 103 6.81 18.28 -1.11
C LYS A 103 7.27 17.56 0.17
N PRO A 104 6.81 16.33 0.43
CA PRO A 104 7.28 15.54 1.56
C PRO A 104 8.81 15.46 1.60
N ALA A 105 9.37 15.52 2.80
CA ALA A 105 10.80 15.43 3.03
C ALA A 105 11.32 14.02 2.72
N ALA A 106 10.54 13.00 3.06
CA ALA A 106 10.84 11.61 2.77
C ALA A 106 9.56 10.81 2.50
N LEU A 107 9.68 9.77 1.67
CA LEU A 107 8.65 8.76 1.46
C LEU A 107 9.31 7.40 1.25
N GLN A 108 9.11 6.52 2.21
CA GLN A 108 9.68 5.18 2.27
C GLN A 108 8.59 4.14 2.41
N TYR A 109 8.85 2.94 1.94
CA TYR A 109 7.91 1.83 2.08
C TYR A 109 8.62 0.49 2.24
N ARG A 110 7.93 -0.45 2.87
CA ARG A 110 8.37 -1.83 3.10
C ARG A 110 7.20 -2.76 2.84
N VAL A 111 7.50 -3.95 2.32
CA VAL A 111 6.51 -4.99 2.06
C VAL A 111 6.85 -6.19 2.91
N LEU A 112 5.91 -6.62 3.74
CA LEU A 112 6.02 -7.81 4.56
C LEU A 112 5.04 -8.87 4.05
N HIS A 113 5.51 -10.11 3.98
CA HIS A 113 4.62 -11.26 3.84
C HIS A 113 4.11 -11.65 5.23
N VAL A 114 2.79 -11.61 5.44
CA VAL A 114 2.17 -11.74 6.77
C VAL A 114 2.46 -13.13 7.35
N ALA A 115 2.21 -14.20 6.59
CA ALA A 115 2.34 -15.56 7.11
C ALA A 115 3.77 -15.94 7.53
N SER A 116 4.80 -15.36 6.91
CA SER A 116 6.20 -15.62 7.30
C SER A 116 6.84 -14.50 8.13
N GLY A 117 6.16 -13.35 8.28
CA GLY A 117 6.71 -12.14 8.87
C GLY A 117 7.93 -11.56 8.12
N LYS A 118 8.25 -12.09 6.93
CA LYS A 118 9.47 -11.74 6.20
C LYS A 118 9.28 -10.44 5.42
N GLU A 119 10.24 -9.53 5.55
CA GLU A 119 10.36 -8.41 4.62
C GLU A 119 10.77 -8.92 3.24
N LEU A 120 9.90 -8.70 2.25
CA LEU A 120 10.14 -9.04 0.86
C LEU A 120 10.93 -7.95 0.15
N TYR A 121 10.63 -6.69 0.48
CA TYR A 121 11.22 -5.55 -0.18
C TYR A 121 11.14 -4.28 0.68
N LYS A 122 12.06 -3.36 0.43
CA LYS A 122 12.05 -2.00 0.96
C LYS A 122 12.49 -1.03 -0.13
N GLY A 123 11.84 0.12 -0.19
CA GLY A 123 12.09 1.11 -1.22
C GLY A 123 11.86 2.53 -0.77
N THR A 124 12.38 3.45 -1.57
CA THR A 124 12.08 4.88 -1.50
C THR A 124 11.61 5.31 -2.87
N ILE A 125 10.66 6.24 -2.93
CA ILE A 125 10.19 6.76 -4.22
C ILE A 125 10.76 8.15 -4.48
N THR A 126 11.02 8.43 -5.75
CA THR A 126 11.31 9.79 -6.17
C THR A 126 10.04 10.61 -6.07
N ILE A 127 10.00 11.55 -5.13
CA ILE A 127 8.84 12.38 -4.88
C ILE A 127 8.73 13.44 -6.00
N PRO A 128 7.65 13.44 -6.81
CA PRO A 128 7.44 14.46 -7.83
C PRO A 128 7.39 15.87 -7.24
N VAL A 129 7.67 16.86 -8.09
CA VAL A 129 7.59 18.26 -7.67
C VAL A 129 6.13 18.61 -7.33
N LEU A 130 5.93 19.25 -6.20
CA LEU A 130 4.63 19.77 -5.79
C LEU A 130 4.32 21.05 -6.58
N SER A 131 3.24 21.03 -7.36
CA SER A 131 2.70 22.18 -8.09
C SER A 131 1.33 22.65 -7.56
N ALA A 132 0.89 22.11 -6.42
CA ALA A 132 -0.44 22.35 -5.86
C ALA A 132 -0.57 23.76 -5.27
N VAL A 133 -1.68 24.43 -5.58
CA VAL A 133 -2.01 25.77 -5.05
C VAL A 133 -3.34 25.81 -4.29
N SER A 134 -4.11 24.72 -4.32
CA SER A 134 -5.38 24.58 -3.60
C SER A 134 -5.45 23.27 -2.83
N ARG A 135 -6.34 23.19 -1.82
CA ARG A 135 -6.58 21.95 -1.06
C ARG A 135 -6.88 20.76 -1.97
N GLN A 136 -7.67 20.96 -3.03
CA GLN A 136 -8.00 19.89 -3.97
C GLN A 136 -6.76 19.41 -4.74
N ASP A 137 -5.86 20.32 -5.10
CA ASP A 137 -4.60 19.95 -5.77
C ASP A 137 -3.67 19.18 -4.84
N TYR A 138 -3.62 19.54 -3.55
CA TYR A 138 -2.89 18.75 -2.56
C TYR A 138 -3.47 17.33 -2.46
N MET A 139 -4.79 17.18 -2.33
CA MET A 139 -5.42 15.85 -2.29
C MET A 139 -5.07 15.02 -3.53
N ARG A 140 -5.14 15.61 -4.74
CA ARG A 140 -4.74 14.94 -5.98
C ARG A 140 -3.27 14.55 -6.00
N TYR A 141 -2.40 15.43 -5.50
CA TYR A 141 -0.97 15.18 -5.40
C TYR A 141 -0.67 13.99 -4.49
N TYR A 142 -1.22 13.95 -3.28
CA TYR A 142 -1.00 12.84 -2.36
C TYR A 142 -1.62 11.54 -2.86
N HIS A 143 -2.79 11.60 -3.51
CA HIS A 143 -3.35 10.45 -4.21
C HIS A 143 -2.41 9.92 -5.31
N ALA A 144 -1.83 10.81 -6.12
CA ALA A 144 -0.85 10.42 -7.14
C ALA A 144 0.42 9.82 -6.52
N LEU A 145 0.87 10.27 -5.34
CA LEU A 145 1.97 9.64 -4.61
C LEU A 145 1.64 8.19 -4.22
N GLY A 146 0.43 7.93 -3.71
CA GLY A 146 0.00 6.57 -3.37
C GLY A 146 -0.02 5.65 -4.59
N VAL A 147 -0.53 6.16 -5.71
CA VAL A 147 -0.50 5.46 -7.01
C VAL A 147 0.93 5.12 -7.44
N LEU A 148 1.83 6.11 -7.41
CA LEU A 148 3.23 5.93 -7.80
C LEU A 148 3.96 4.92 -6.90
N LEU A 149 3.69 4.94 -5.60
CA LEU A 149 4.25 4.01 -4.64
C LEU A 149 3.90 2.57 -5.01
N VAL A 150 2.61 2.29 -5.21
CA VAL A 150 2.18 0.93 -5.54
C VAL A 150 2.69 0.51 -6.92
N LYS A 151 2.74 1.41 -7.91
CA LYS A 151 3.34 1.12 -9.23
C LYS A 151 4.81 0.72 -9.12
N ASP A 152 5.61 1.47 -8.35
CA ASP A 152 7.02 1.15 -8.12
C ASP A 152 7.15 -0.21 -7.41
N LEU A 153 6.32 -0.46 -6.40
CA LEU A 153 6.30 -1.72 -5.65
C LEU A 153 5.97 -2.94 -6.53
N VAL A 154 4.86 -2.92 -7.28
CA VAL A 154 4.43 -4.06 -8.11
C VAL A 154 5.42 -4.34 -9.25
N SER A 155 6.19 -3.33 -9.67
CA SER A 155 7.26 -3.51 -10.67
C SER A 155 8.49 -4.24 -10.12
N ARG A 156 8.65 -4.30 -8.80
CA ARG A 156 9.84 -4.84 -8.12
C ARG A 156 9.55 -6.11 -7.33
N VAL A 157 8.32 -6.28 -6.86
CA VAL A 157 7.89 -7.39 -6.04
C VAL A 157 6.81 -8.16 -6.78
N SER A 158 7.13 -9.39 -7.18
CA SER A 158 6.11 -10.34 -7.59
C SER A 158 5.33 -10.76 -6.36
N MET A 159 4.23 -10.07 -6.07
CA MET A 159 3.25 -10.52 -5.08
C MET A 159 2.37 -11.58 -5.73
N HIS A 160 2.97 -12.67 -6.24
CA HIS A 160 2.27 -13.83 -6.80
C HIS A 160 2.89 -15.07 -6.16
N PHE A 161 2.05 -16.04 -5.78
CA PHE A 161 2.48 -17.37 -5.38
C PHE A 161 2.61 -18.30 -6.59
#